data_AF-A0AAU2WVC1-F1
#
_entry.id   AF-A0AAU2WVC1-F1
#
_cell.length_a   1.000
_cell.length_b   1.000
_cell.length_c   1.000
_cell.angle_alpha   90.00
_cell.angle_beta   90.00
_cell.angle_gamma   90.00
#
_symmetry.space_group_name_H-M   'P 1'
#
loop_
_entity.id
_entity.type
_entity.pdbx_description
1 polymer ?
#
loop_
_entity_poly.entity_id
_entity_poly.type
_entity_poly.pdbx_seq_one_letter_code
_entity_poly.pdbx_strand_id
1 'polypeptide(L)'
;MRDPDTMVLTIRRPWPRPEATITDEAQRTGRRWHVGRAFWTIAGRGYYWPHLIVIWHRDPSGYDAVSCRIDLDRRWRLHVHHWRIEVPPLRAVRRWLLTRCEVCGGPSRRGDEVDFSRQWDSPKSPWWRGEKGVVHGRCRSPRKGPQ
;
A
#
# COMPACT_ATOMS: atom_id res chain seq x y z
N MET A 1 11.40 11.94 -10.62
CA MET A 1 9.96 12.33 -10.69
C MET A 1 9.40 12.24 -9.28
N ARG A 2 8.76 13.31 -8.76
CA ARG A 2 8.13 13.28 -7.43
C ARG A 2 6.73 12.71 -7.58
N ASP A 3 6.31 11.87 -6.63
CA ASP A 3 4.93 11.38 -6.57
C ASP A 3 3.99 12.57 -6.30
N PRO A 4 2.97 12.82 -7.15
CA PRO A 4 2.00 13.90 -6.92
C PRO A 4 1.11 13.65 -5.70
N ASP A 5 1.09 12.43 -5.15
CA ASP A 5 0.26 12.06 -4.01
C ASP A 5 0.96 12.44 -2.68
N THR A 6 0.36 13.35 -1.91
CA THR A 6 0.80 13.70 -0.55
C THR A 6 -0.17 13.14 0.49
N MET A 7 0.33 12.38 1.47
CA MET A 7 -0.52 11.78 2.50
C MET A 7 -1.15 12.85 3.42
N VAL A 8 -2.48 12.87 3.51
CA VAL A 8 -3.24 13.80 4.36
C VAL A 8 -3.48 13.19 5.73
N LEU A 9 -4.08 12.00 5.74
CA LEU A 9 -4.57 11.33 6.94
C LEU A 9 -4.48 9.81 6.76
N THR A 10 -4.23 9.11 7.86
CA THR A 10 -4.36 7.66 7.90
C THR A 10 -5.19 7.24 9.10
N ILE A 11 -6.10 6.29 8.86
CA ILE A 11 -6.83 5.58 9.90
C ILE A 11 -6.24 4.18 9.96
N ARG A 12 -5.76 3.77 11.13
CA ARG A 12 -5.23 2.42 11.36
C ARG A 12 -6.36 1.49 11.75
N ARG A 13 -6.27 0.23 11.34
CA ARG A 13 -7.27 -0.78 11.73
C ARG A 13 -7.08 -1.17 13.20
N PRO A 14 -8.14 -1.55 13.93
CA PRO A 14 -8.04 -1.86 15.36
C PRO A 14 -7.47 -3.26 15.69
N TRP A 15 -7.11 -4.07 14.69
CA TRP A 15 -6.47 -5.38 14.89
C TRP A 15 -5.01 -5.38 14.41
N PRO A 16 -4.02 -5.57 15.30
CA PRO A 16 -2.62 -5.58 14.89
C PRO A 16 -2.26 -6.83 14.07
N ARG A 17 -1.08 -6.81 13.44
CA ARG A 17 -0.40 -7.97 12.87
C ARG A 17 0.85 -8.26 13.70
N PRO A 18 1.19 -9.52 13.96
CA PRO A 18 2.49 -9.84 14.53
C PRO A 18 3.58 -9.40 13.55
N GLU A 19 4.62 -8.75 14.08
CA GLU A 19 5.75 -8.25 13.31
C GLU A 19 7.04 -8.84 13.87
N ALA A 20 7.67 -9.73 13.09
CA ALA A 20 8.83 -10.49 13.55
C ALA A 20 10.02 -9.57 13.86
N THR A 21 10.32 -8.61 12.97
CA THR A 21 11.43 -7.67 13.14
C THR A 21 11.35 -6.90 14.46
N ILE A 22 10.15 -6.42 14.84
CA ILE A 22 9.93 -5.69 16.09
C ILE A 22 9.98 -6.62 17.30
N THR A 23 9.56 -7.87 17.13
CA THR A 23 9.70 -8.91 18.17
C THR A 23 11.18 -9.21 18.43
N ASP A 24 11.97 -9.38 17.37
CA ASP A 24 13.39 -9.69 17.47
C ASP A 24 14.20 -8.52 18.05
N GLU A 25 13.84 -7.28 17.70
CA GLU A 25 14.41 -6.08 18.33
C GLU A 25 14.06 -6.01 19.82
N ALA A 26 12.80 -6.28 20.18
CA ALA A 26 12.35 -6.29 21.56
C ALA A 26 13.10 -7.34 22.40
N GLN A 27 13.33 -8.54 21.84
CA GLN A 27 14.11 -9.59 22.50
C GLN A 27 15.58 -9.20 22.66
N ARG A 28 16.22 -8.66 21.62
CA ARG A 28 17.63 -8.22 21.67
C ARG A 28 17.87 -7.08 22.66
N THR A 29 16.91 -6.17 22.78
CA THR A 29 17.02 -5.00 23.66
C THR A 29 16.44 -5.22 25.07
N GLY A 30 15.82 -6.38 25.32
CA GLY A 30 15.08 -6.64 26.56
C GLY A 30 13.81 -5.77 26.73
N ARG A 31 13.36 -5.09 25.67
CA ARG A 31 12.20 -4.18 25.71
C ARG A 31 10.90 -4.99 25.81
N ARG A 32 10.22 -4.91 26.95
CA ARG A 32 8.93 -5.62 27.17
C ARG A 32 7.70 -4.82 26.71
N TRP A 33 7.75 -3.50 26.82
CA TRP A 33 6.62 -2.61 26.58
C TRP A 33 7.03 -1.40 25.76
N HIS A 34 6.26 -1.10 24.72
CA HIS A 34 6.39 0.12 23.92
C HIS A 34 5.08 0.38 23.18
N VAL A 35 4.57 1.61 23.26
CA VAL A 35 3.34 2.01 22.58
C VAL A 35 3.68 3.16 21.63
N GLY A 36 3.86 2.83 20.35
CA GLY A 36 4.07 3.81 19.28
C GLY A 36 2.77 4.16 18.54
N ARG A 37 2.86 4.92 17.45
CA ARG A 37 1.67 5.16 16.59
C ARG A 37 1.32 3.95 15.71
N ALA A 38 2.34 3.27 15.19
CA ALA A 38 2.18 2.16 14.24
C ALA A 38 2.73 0.84 14.78
N PHE A 39 3.75 0.88 15.62
CA PHE A 39 4.47 -0.28 16.11
C PHE A 39 4.42 -0.32 17.63
N TRP A 40 3.91 -1.42 18.16
CA TRP A 40 3.76 -1.65 19.59
C TRP A 40 4.58 -2.88 19.99
N THR A 41 5.11 -2.88 21.19
CA THR A 41 5.69 -4.05 21.85
C THR A 41 4.86 -4.33 23.09
N ILE A 42 4.28 -5.53 23.19
CA ILE A 42 3.46 -5.96 24.32
C ILE A 42 4.04 -7.27 24.83
N ALA A 43 4.46 -7.29 26.09
CA ALA A 43 5.11 -8.44 26.72
C ALA A 43 6.25 -9.05 25.88
N GLY A 44 7.07 -8.20 25.25
CA GLY A 44 8.19 -8.62 24.39
C GLY A 44 7.81 -9.13 23.00
N ARG A 45 6.52 -9.08 22.61
CA ARG A 45 6.06 -9.38 21.25
C ARG A 45 5.81 -8.10 20.47
N GLY A 46 6.29 -8.05 19.24
CA GLY A 46 6.15 -6.93 18.32
C GLY A 46 4.87 -7.00 17.49
N TYR A 47 4.17 -5.87 17.40
CA TYR A 47 2.90 -5.72 16.71
C TYR A 47 2.92 -4.50 15.80
N TYR A 48 2.42 -4.66 14.58
CA TYR A 48 2.20 -3.57 13.63
C TYR A 48 0.70 -3.31 13.44
N TRP A 49 0.31 -2.05 13.47
CA TRP A 49 -1.06 -1.57 13.24
C TRP A 49 -1.17 -1.01 11.81
N PRO A 50 -1.53 -1.83 10.81
CA PRO A 50 -1.57 -1.35 9.43
C PRO A 50 -2.73 -0.40 9.16
N HIS A 51 -2.64 0.28 8.04
CA HIS A 51 -3.65 1.22 7.58
C HIS A 51 -4.96 0.51 7.19
N LEU A 52 -6.08 1.05 7.66
CA LEU A 52 -7.44 0.71 7.23
C LEU A 52 -7.85 1.60 6.06
N ILE A 53 -7.62 2.91 6.20
CA ILE A 53 -7.90 3.94 5.19
C ILE A 53 -6.70 4.87 5.11
N VAL A 54 -6.26 5.16 3.89
CA VAL A 54 -5.23 6.16 3.59
C VAL A 54 -5.85 7.20 2.69
N ILE A 55 -5.82 8.46 3.11
CA ILE A 55 -6.29 9.59 2.32
C ILE A 55 -5.07 10.32 1.80
N TRP A 56 -4.94 10.33 0.48
CA TRP A 56 -3.93 11.07 -0.26
C TRP A 56 -4.57 12.33 -0.82
N HIS A 57 -3.81 13.42 -0.91
CA HIS A 57 -4.14 14.57 -1.72
C HIS A 57 -3.31 14.47 -3.00
N ARG A 58 -3.96 14.52 -4.16
CA ARG A 58 -3.30 14.52 -5.46
C ARG A 58 -3.24 15.94 -5.99
N ASP A 59 -2.04 16.42 -6.30
CA ASP A 59 -1.90 17.76 -6.88
C ASP A 59 -2.59 17.86 -8.26
N PRO A 60 -3.42 18.90 -8.52
CA PRO A 60 -4.10 19.09 -9.79
C PRO A 60 -3.14 19.32 -10.96
N SER A 61 -1.92 19.83 -10.71
CA SER A 61 -0.90 19.97 -11.76
C SER A 61 -0.44 18.60 -12.28
N GLY A 62 -0.55 17.55 -11.47
CA GLY A 62 -0.12 16.19 -11.80
C GLY A 62 1.39 15.98 -11.85
N TYR A 63 2.20 17.03 -11.66
CA TYR A 63 3.67 16.96 -11.80
C TYR A 63 4.44 17.39 -10.55
N ASP A 64 3.88 18.29 -9.73
CA ASP A 64 4.52 18.82 -8.54
C ASP A 64 3.51 19.12 -7.43
N ALA A 65 3.80 18.75 -6.18
CA ALA A 65 2.95 19.05 -5.02
C ALA A 65 2.98 20.54 -4.61
N VAL A 66 3.24 21.43 -5.56
CA VAL A 66 3.54 22.85 -5.34
C VAL A 66 2.34 23.72 -5.66
N SER A 67 1.53 23.35 -6.66
CA SER A 67 0.41 24.18 -7.10
C SER A 67 -0.63 24.39 -5.98
N CYS A 68 -0.90 23.35 -5.19
CA CYS A 68 -1.75 23.46 -3.98
C CYS A 68 -0.99 23.94 -2.72
N ARG A 69 0.34 24.06 -2.75
CA ARG A 69 1.14 24.62 -1.63
C ARG A 69 1.20 26.15 -1.65
N ILE A 70 0.92 26.78 -2.79
CA ILE A 70 0.85 28.24 -2.92
C ILE A 70 -0.33 28.80 -2.12
N ASP A 71 -1.34 27.98 -1.80
CA ASP A 71 -2.28 28.26 -0.72
C ASP A 71 -1.54 28.22 0.64
N LEU A 72 -1.09 29.41 1.06
CA LEU A 72 -0.25 29.72 2.23
C LEU A 72 -0.70 29.12 3.59
N ASP A 73 -1.92 28.55 3.68
CA ASP A 73 -2.59 28.21 4.94
C ASP A 73 -2.82 26.70 5.20
N ARG A 74 -2.12 25.78 4.51
CA ARG A 74 -2.37 24.31 4.60
C ARG A 74 -3.81 23.90 4.23
N ARG A 75 -4.59 24.79 3.59
CA ARG A 75 -5.96 24.54 3.13
C ARG A 75 -6.05 23.48 2.03
N TRP A 76 -4.94 23.15 1.37
CA TRP A 76 -4.84 21.98 0.48
C TRP A 76 -5.36 20.70 1.13
N ARG A 77 -5.19 20.54 2.45
CA ARG A 77 -5.75 19.39 3.15
C ARG A 77 -7.26 19.32 3.07
N LEU A 78 -7.95 20.45 2.94
CA LEU A 78 -9.41 20.57 2.85
C LEU A 78 -9.92 20.50 1.41
N HIS A 79 -9.05 20.37 0.40
CA HIS A 79 -9.46 20.21 -0.99
C HIS A 79 -9.94 18.78 -1.24
N VAL A 80 -11.13 18.46 -0.73
CA VAL A 80 -11.71 17.10 -0.76
C VAL A 80 -11.86 16.58 -2.21
N HIS A 81 -12.05 17.46 -3.18
CA HIS A 81 -12.11 17.12 -4.61
C HIS A 81 -10.81 16.52 -5.15
N HIS A 82 -9.68 16.79 -4.49
CA HIS A 82 -8.37 16.26 -4.85
C HIS A 82 -7.97 15.05 -4.00
N TRP A 83 -8.86 14.59 -3.12
CA TRP A 83 -8.56 13.44 -2.30
C TRP A 83 -8.68 12.14 -3.08
N ARG A 84 -7.66 11.31 -2.95
CA ARG A 84 -7.65 9.91 -3.35
C ARG A 84 -7.72 9.06 -2.09
N ILE A 85 -8.81 8.33 -1.94
CA ILE A 85 -9.01 7.42 -0.81
C ILE A 85 -8.56 6.02 -1.22
N GLU A 86 -7.68 5.44 -0.41
CA GLU A 86 -7.24 4.06 -0.56
C GLU A 86 -7.65 3.25 0.66
N VAL A 87 -8.23 2.08 0.40
CA VAL A 87 -8.66 1.13 1.43
C VAL A 87 -7.85 -0.16 1.24
N PRO A 88 -6.67 -0.30 1.88
CA PRO A 88 -5.76 -1.42 1.64
C PRO A 88 -6.40 -2.82 1.82
N PRO A 89 -7.26 -3.05 2.83
CA PRO A 89 -7.96 -4.34 2.94
C PRO A 89 -8.85 -4.65 1.73
N LEU A 90 -9.57 -3.66 1.20
CA LEU A 90 -10.41 -3.82 0.02
C LEU A 90 -9.57 -4.12 -1.23
N ARG A 91 -8.41 -3.46 -1.37
CA ARG A 91 -7.43 -3.78 -2.44
C ARG A 91 -6.92 -5.21 -2.33
N ALA A 92 -6.60 -5.68 -1.13
CA ALA A 92 -6.17 -7.07 -0.91
C ALA A 92 -7.27 -8.07 -1.27
N VAL A 93 -8.51 -7.82 -0.86
CA VAL A 93 -9.68 -8.66 -1.20
C VAL A 93 -9.91 -8.68 -2.71
N ARG A 94 -9.90 -7.52 -3.37
CA ARG A 94 -10.01 -7.41 -4.82
C ARG A 94 -8.94 -8.23 -5.53
N ARG A 95 -7.68 -8.13 -5.08
CA ARG A 95 -6.57 -8.88 -5.67
C ARG A 95 -6.72 -10.38 -5.50
N TRP A 96 -7.14 -10.80 -4.32
CA TRP A 96 -7.38 -12.21 -4.03
C TRP A 96 -8.53 -12.78 -4.87
N LEU A 97 -9.67 -12.09 -4.95
CA LEU A 97 -10.86 -12.57 -5.65
C LEU A 97 -10.75 -12.45 -7.18
N LEU A 98 -10.37 -11.28 -7.68
CA LEU A 98 -10.60 -10.89 -9.07
C LEU A 98 -9.32 -10.79 -9.91
N THR A 99 -8.20 -10.42 -9.28
CA THR A 99 -6.94 -10.21 -10.02
C THR A 99 -6.29 -11.57 -10.35
N ARG A 100 -5.80 -11.69 -11.58
CA ARG A 100 -5.04 -12.84 -12.08
C ARG A 100 -3.73 -12.34 -12.67
N CYS A 101 -2.67 -13.15 -12.56
CA CYS A 101 -1.41 -12.84 -13.21
C CYS A 101 -1.57 -12.90 -14.72
N GLU A 102 -1.15 -11.85 -15.44
CA GLU A 102 -1.27 -11.81 -16.90
C GLU A 102 -0.40 -12.84 -17.63
N VAL A 103 0.64 -13.37 -16.97
CA VAL A 103 1.56 -14.34 -17.58
C VAL A 103 1.10 -15.78 -17.37
N CYS A 104 0.75 -16.16 -16.13
CA CYS A 104 0.39 -17.54 -15.80
C CYS A 104 -1.12 -17.78 -15.63
N GLY A 105 -1.94 -16.72 -15.60
CA GLY A 105 -3.38 -16.80 -15.34
C GLY A 105 -3.75 -17.13 -13.88
N GLY A 106 -2.76 -17.38 -13.00
CA GLY A 106 -2.98 -17.80 -11.63
C GLY A 106 -3.55 -16.70 -10.72
N PRO A 107 -4.27 -17.07 -9.64
CA PRO A 107 -4.80 -16.12 -8.66
C PRO A 107 -3.70 -15.59 -7.72
N SER A 108 -3.98 -14.45 -7.09
CA SER A 108 -3.16 -13.93 -5.99
C SER A 108 -3.35 -14.80 -4.74
N ARG A 109 -2.24 -15.28 -4.15
CA ARG A 109 -2.27 -16.10 -2.92
C ARG A 109 -1.29 -15.54 -1.91
N ARG A 110 -1.51 -15.86 -0.62
CA ARG A 110 -0.58 -15.51 0.44
C ARG A 110 0.80 -16.12 0.15
N GLY A 111 1.83 -15.28 0.03
CA GLY A 111 3.20 -15.69 -0.31
C GLY A 111 3.51 -15.75 -1.82
N ASP A 112 2.50 -15.61 -2.68
CA ASP A 112 2.65 -15.49 -4.14
C ASP A 112 1.59 -14.51 -4.64
N GLU A 113 1.77 -13.24 -4.28
CA GLU A 113 0.81 -12.19 -4.58
C GLU A 113 0.99 -11.67 -6.02
N VAL A 114 -0.12 -11.31 -6.66
CA VAL A 114 -0.11 -10.61 -7.96
C VAL A 114 -0.06 -9.11 -7.69
N ASP A 115 1.14 -8.58 -7.49
CA ASP A 115 1.35 -7.22 -7.02
C ASP A 115 2.37 -6.40 -7.83
N PHE A 116 3.08 -7.01 -8.78
CA PHE A 116 4.02 -6.32 -9.66
C PHE A 116 3.32 -5.79 -10.90
N SER A 117 3.27 -4.47 -11.05
CA SER A 117 2.80 -3.84 -12.30
C SER A 117 3.93 -3.76 -13.32
N ARG A 118 3.65 -4.13 -14.58
CA ARG A 118 4.50 -3.84 -15.74
C ARG A 118 4.12 -2.53 -16.43
N GLN A 119 3.03 -1.89 -15.99
CA GLN A 119 2.49 -0.66 -16.55
C GLN A 119 2.47 0.42 -15.47
N TRP A 120 3.11 1.55 -15.74
CA TRP A 120 3.18 2.67 -14.80
C TRP A 120 2.10 3.73 -15.10
N ASP A 121 1.62 3.79 -16.34
CA ASP A 121 0.72 4.81 -16.89
C ASP A 121 -0.69 4.31 -17.19
N SER A 122 -0.96 3.02 -16.97
CA SER A 122 -2.22 2.43 -17.40
C SER A 122 -3.43 2.90 -16.57
N PRO A 123 -4.60 3.04 -17.21
CA PRO A 123 -5.79 3.51 -16.54
C PRO A 123 -6.20 2.54 -15.42
N LYS A 124 -6.63 3.11 -14.30
CA LYS A 124 -7.08 2.31 -13.15
C LYS A 124 -8.28 1.47 -13.54
N SER A 125 -8.19 0.16 -13.29
CA SER A 125 -9.31 -0.74 -13.52
C SER A 125 -10.41 -0.50 -12.48
N PRO A 126 -11.71 -0.53 -12.87
CA PRO A 126 -12.83 -0.43 -11.93
C PRO A 126 -12.73 -1.43 -10.78
N TRP A 127 -13.26 -1.10 -9.61
CA TRP A 127 -13.05 -1.90 -8.39
C TRP A 127 -13.63 -3.32 -8.49
N TRP A 128 -14.67 -3.53 -9.30
CA TRP A 128 -15.30 -4.82 -9.58
C TRP A 128 -14.60 -5.64 -10.68
N ARG A 129 -13.48 -5.15 -11.23
CA ARG A 129 -12.65 -5.89 -12.20
C ARG A 129 -11.28 -6.16 -11.61
N GLY A 130 -10.66 -7.27 -12.01
CA GLY A 130 -9.25 -7.52 -11.69
C GLY A 130 -8.35 -6.38 -12.18
N GLU A 131 -7.23 -6.17 -11.49
CA GLU A 131 -6.16 -5.29 -11.99
C GLU A 131 -5.57 -5.91 -13.28
N LYS A 132 -5.37 -5.09 -14.31
CA LYS A 132 -4.59 -5.45 -15.51
C LYS A 132 -3.15 -4.96 -15.34
N GLY A 133 -2.24 -5.46 -16.17
CA GLY A 133 -0.83 -5.13 -16.16
C GLY A 133 -0.04 -5.75 -15.01
N VAL A 134 -0.66 -6.62 -14.20
CA VAL A 134 -0.06 -7.13 -12.95
C VAL A 134 0.32 -8.60 -13.02
N VAL A 135 1.47 -8.91 -12.43
CA VAL A 135 2.06 -10.25 -12.46
C VAL A 135 2.57 -10.67 -11.08
N HIS A 136 2.74 -11.97 -10.87
CA HIS A 136 3.49 -12.47 -9.70
C HIS A 136 4.95 -12.03 -9.77
N GLY A 137 5.62 -11.91 -8.62
CA GLY A 137 7.05 -11.62 -8.56
C GLY A 137 7.90 -12.63 -9.36
N ARG A 138 7.54 -13.92 -9.30
CA ARG A 138 8.19 -14.99 -10.08
C ARG A 138 7.92 -14.93 -11.59
N CYS A 139 6.82 -14.28 -11.99
CA CYS A 139 6.45 -14.09 -13.39
C CYS A 139 6.99 -12.77 -13.96
N ARG A 140 7.73 -11.98 -13.16
CA ARG A 140 8.26 -10.69 -13.57
C ARG A 140 9.18 -10.79 -14.78
N SER A 141 10.09 -11.75 -14.77
CA SER A 141 11.01 -12.00 -15.88
C SER A 141 10.40 -13.02 -16.85
N PRO A 142 10.49 -12.83 -18.18
CA PRO A 142 10.26 -13.94 -19.10
C PRO A 142 11.31 -15.00 -18.76
N ARG A 143 10.88 -16.20 -18.34
CA ARG A 143 11.79 -17.35 -18.42
C ARG A 143 12.16 -17.46 -19.89
N LYS A 144 13.44 -17.28 -20.23
CA LYS A 144 13.95 -17.85 -21.49
C LYS A 144 13.60 -19.34 -21.40
N GLY A 145 12.73 -19.83 -22.28
CA GLY A 145 12.55 -21.27 -22.42
C GLY A 145 13.90 -21.92 -22.70
N PRO A 146 14.11 -23.21 -22.37
CA PRO A 146 15.22 -23.94 -22.95
C PRO A 146 15.10 -23.81 -24.48
N GLN A 147 16.19 -23.36 -25.12
CA GLN A 147 16.34 -23.40 -26.57
C GLN A 147 16.39 -24.85 -27.05
#